data_AF-A0A1Q7W523-F1
#
_entry.id   AF-A0A1Q7W523-F1
#
_cell.length_a   1.000
_cell.length_b   1.000
_cell.length_c   1.000
_cell.angle_alpha   90.00
_cell.angle_beta   90.00
_cell.angle_gamma   90.00
#
_symmetry.space_group_name_H-M   'P 1'
#
loop_
_entity.id
_entity.type
_entity.pdbx_description
1 polymer ?
#
loop_
_entity_poly.entity_id
_entity_poly.type
_entity_poly.pdbx_seq_one_letter_code
_entity_poly.pdbx_strand_id
1 'polypeptide(L)'
;MTSVNPITQSRTEIAACPEIGKFEALELGQRAATDALDLIADVHDIDPRQVYGRLVVWCREDPKRLVTACFALAAFHNPDTASSVLERNVRAARTQVGEDNAA
;
A
#
# COMPACT_ATOMS: atom_id res chain seq x y z
N MET A 1 15.98 -22.10 -11.29
CA MET A 1 15.80 -20.69 -10.91
C MET A 1 16.45 -19.85 -12.00
N THR A 2 15.64 -19.32 -12.91
CA THR A 2 16.11 -18.51 -14.04
C THR A 2 16.48 -17.12 -13.51
N SER A 3 17.77 -16.79 -13.54
CA SER A 3 18.26 -15.44 -13.25
C SER A 3 17.71 -14.50 -14.33
N VAL A 4 16.70 -13.70 -13.97
CA VAL A 4 16.10 -12.73 -14.89
C VAL A 4 17.08 -11.56 -15.04
N ASN A 5 17.41 -11.20 -16.29
CA ASN A 5 18.29 -10.07 -16.57
C ASN A 5 17.58 -8.76 -16.15
N PRO A 6 18.15 -7.95 -15.25
CA PRO A 6 17.50 -6.75 -14.69
C PRO A 6 17.16 -5.70 -15.76
N ILE A 7 17.90 -5.64 -16.87
CA ILE A 7 17.63 -4.72 -17.98
C ILE A 7 16.36 -5.14 -18.74
N THR A 8 16.16 -6.44 -18.94
CA THR A 8 14.99 -6.98 -19.63
C THR A 8 13.74 -6.82 -18.76
N GLN A 9 13.89 -7.06 -17.45
CA GLN A 9 12.81 -6.90 -16.47
C GLN A 9 12.31 -5.44 -16.39
N SER A 10 13.22 -4.47 -16.25
CA SER A 10 12.86 -3.05 -16.21
C SER A 10 12.12 -2.59 -17.48
N ARG A 11 12.52 -3.11 -18.66
CA ARG A 11 11.81 -2.81 -19.92
C ARG A 11 10.39 -3.37 -19.95
N THR A 12 10.17 -4.58 -19.45
CA THR A 12 8.84 -5.20 -19.39
C THR A 12 7.95 -4.47 -18.38
N GLU A 13 8.49 -4.07 -17.24
CA GLU A 13 7.76 -3.34 -16.18
C GLU A 13 7.34 -1.94 -16.67
N ILE A 14 8.21 -1.20 -17.37
CA ILE A 14 7.86 0.09 -17.98
C ILE A 14 6.82 -0.10 -19.10
N ALA A 15 6.97 -1.13 -19.92
CA ALA A 15 6.05 -1.41 -21.02
C ALA A 15 4.65 -1.88 -20.56
N ALA A 16 4.49 -2.25 -19.29
CA ALA A 16 3.21 -2.66 -18.73
C ALA A 16 2.22 -1.49 -18.54
N CYS A 17 2.74 -0.25 -18.47
CA CYS A 17 1.93 0.97 -18.32
C CYS A 17 2.31 2.00 -19.40
N PRO A 18 2.07 1.71 -20.70
CA PRO A 18 2.51 2.57 -21.81
C PRO A 18 1.84 3.95 -21.82
N GLU A 19 0.69 4.09 -21.16
CA GLU A 19 -0.05 5.34 -21.05
C GLU A 19 0.55 6.32 -20.04
N ILE A 20 1.39 5.85 -19.10
CA ILE A 20 1.97 6.73 -18.07
C ILE A 20 3.25 7.35 -18.63
N GLY A 21 3.15 8.62 -19.05
CA GLY A 21 4.30 9.40 -19.47
C GLY A 21 5.25 9.75 -18.32
N LYS A 22 6.49 10.15 -18.63
CA LYS A 22 7.50 10.53 -17.61
C LYS A 22 7.05 11.68 -16.69
N PHE A 23 6.34 12.66 -17.23
CA PHE A 23 5.81 13.79 -16.45
C PHE A 23 4.62 13.37 -15.59
N GLU A 24 3.73 12.54 -16.15
CA GLU A 24 2.59 11.99 -15.43
C GLU A 24 3.02 11.09 -14.27
N ALA A 25 4.10 10.31 -14.45
CA ALA A 25 4.69 9.52 -13.37
C ALA A 25 5.15 10.39 -12.18
N LEU A 26 5.65 11.60 -12.44
CA LEU A 26 6.07 12.53 -11.38
C LEU A 26 4.86 13.10 -10.63
N GLU A 27 3.82 13.54 -11.36
CA GLU A 27 2.59 14.05 -10.76
C GLU A 27 1.84 12.96 -9.97
N LEU A 28 1.78 11.74 -10.51
CA LEU A 28 1.25 10.57 -9.83
C LEU A 28 2.02 10.29 -8.54
N GLY A 29 3.35 10.42 -8.55
CA GLY A 29 4.18 10.26 -7.36
C GLY A 29 3.88 11.30 -6.27
N GLN A 30 3.68 12.57 -6.65
CA GLN A 30 3.33 13.63 -5.70
C GLN A 30 1.95 13.42 -5.09
N ARG A 31 0.93 13.13 -5.91
CA ARG A 31 -0.43 12.83 -5.44
C ARG A 31 -0.43 11.60 -4.53
N ALA A 32 0.34 10.57 -4.88
CA ALA A 32 0.45 9.36 -4.09
C ALA A 32 1.03 9.61 -2.69
N ALA A 33 2.00 10.53 -2.57
CA ALA A 33 2.54 10.91 -1.26
C ALA A 33 1.47 11.56 -0.38
N THR A 34 0.65 12.46 -0.94
CA THR A 34 -0.49 13.06 -0.23
C THR A 34 -1.52 12.00 0.17
N ASP A 35 -1.96 11.16 -0.77
CA ASP A 35 -2.94 10.10 -0.50
C ASP A 35 -2.45 9.12 0.58
N ALA A 36 -1.16 8.79 0.59
CA ALA A 36 -0.57 7.92 1.59
C ALA A 36 -0.53 8.57 2.99
N LEU A 37 -0.20 9.86 3.08
CA LEU A 37 -0.23 10.60 4.35
C LEU A 37 -1.66 10.70 4.90
N ASP A 38 -2.63 10.99 4.03
CA ASP A 38 -4.04 11.03 4.39
C ASP A 38 -4.53 9.66 4.88
N LEU A 39 -4.15 8.58 4.18
CA LEU A 39 -4.46 7.21 4.61
C LEU A 39 -3.83 6.86 5.96
N ILE A 40 -2.60 7.29 6.23
CA ILE A 40 -1.96 7.09 7.54
C ILE A 40 -2.79 7.80 8.62
N ALA A 41 -3.18 9.05 8.39
CA ALA A 41 -4.02 9.79 9.34
C ALA A 41 -5.39 9.12 9.54
N ASP A 42 -6.06 8.74 8.45
CA ASP A 42 -7.36 8.08 8.48
C ASP A 42 -7.34 6.77 9.28
N VAL A 43 -6.28 5.96 9.14
CA VAL A 43 -6.15 4.70 9.90
C VAL A 43 -6.11 4.95 11.41
N HIS A 44 -5.65 6.12 11.85
CA HIS A 44 -5.63 6.52 13.26
C HIS A 44 -6.91 7.23 13.71
N ASP A 45 -7.53 8.01 12.82
CA ASP A 45 -8.55 9.00 13.19
C ASP A 45 -9.98 8.59 12.86
N ILE A 46 -10.20 7.62 11.96
CA ILE A 46 -11.55 7.21 11.53
C ILE A 46 -11.80 5.71 11.68
N ASP A 47 -13.08 5.33 11.56
CA ASP A 47 -13.51 3.93 11.70
C ASP A 47 -12.81 3.03 10.65
N PRO A 48 -12.19 1.90 11.07
CA PRO A 48 -11.50 0.99 10.16
C PRO A 48 -12.34 0.48 8.98
N ARG A 49 -13.66 0.31 9.15
CA ARG A 49 -14.58 -0.09 8.09
C ARG A 49 -14.75 1.00 7.04
N GLN A 50 -14.69 2.27 7.45
CA GLN A 50 -14.74 3.41 6.55
C GLN A 50 -13.47 3.50 5.71
N VAL A 51 -12.30 3.31 6.32
CA VAL A 51 -11.02 3.21 5.59
C VAL A 51 -11.07 2.07 4.57
N TYR A 52 -11.53 0.89 5.01
CA TYR A 52 -11.66 -0.28 4.13
C TYR A 52 -12.60 -0.01 2.95
N GLY A 53 -13.77 0.58 3.20
CA GLY A 53 -14.71 0.97 2.15
C GLY A 53 -14.11 1.94 1.15
N ARG A 54 -13.34 2.93 1.61
CA ARG A 54 -12.64 3.89 0.73
C ARG A 54 -11.65 3.20 -0.20
N LEU A 55 -10.85 2.27 0.31
CA LEU A 55 -9.89 1.51 -0.49
C LEU A 55 -10.59 0.62 -1.53
N VAL A 56 -11.74 0.03 -1.18
CA VAL A 56 -12.57 -0.73 -2.12
C VAL A 56 -13.12 0.16 -3.24
N VAL A 57 -13.54 1.39 -2.93
CA VAL A 57 -13.97 2.37 -3.94
C VAL A 57 -12.82 2.74 -4.87
N TRP A 58 -11.63 3.03 -4.33
CA TRP A 58 -10.45 3.30 -5.15
C TRP A 58 -10.11 2.13 -6.07
N CYS A 59 -10.15 0.90 -5.57
CA CYS A 59 -9.90 -0.29 -6.39
C CYS A 59 -10.83 -0.39 -7.62
N ARG A 60 -12.09 0.05 -7.48
CA ARG A 60 -13.11 -0.01 -8.54
C ARG A 60 -13.04 1.18 -9.50
N GLU A 61 -12.85 2.38 -8.98
CA GLU A 61 -12.97 3.62 -9.74
C GLU A 61 -11.63 4.13 -10.27
N ASP A 62 -10.56 3.97 -9.48
CA ASP A 62 -9.21 4.41 -9.82
C ASP A 62 -8.15 3.45 -9.25
N PRO A 63 -7.98 2.27 -9.86
CA PRO A 63 -7.00 1.29 -9.39
C PRO A 63 -5.56 1.81 -9.47
N LYS A 64 -5.28 2.80 -10.33
CA LYS A 64 -3.96 3.42 -10.44
C LYS A 64 -3.61 4.19 -9.17
N ARG A 65 -4.57 4.99 -8.66
CA ARG A 65 -4.43 5.69 -7.38
C ARG A 65 -4.16 4.75 -6.21
N LEU A 66 -4.85 3.61 -6.16
CA LEU A 66 -4.60 2.60 -5.11
C LEU A 66 -3.17 2.05 -5.20
N VAL A 67 -2.72 1.66 -6.40
CA VAL A 67 -1.37 1.13 -6.62
C VAL A 67 -0.32 2.17 -6.21
N THR A 68 -0.47 3.42 -6.64
CA THR A 68 0.51 4.47 -6.33
C THR A 68 0.52 4.82 -4.83
N ALA A 69 -0.64 4.86 -4.17
CA ALA A 69 -0.71 5.04 -2.72
C ALA A 69 0.01 3.90 -1.96
N CYS A 70 -0.14 2.65 -2.39
CA CYS A 70 0.61 1.52 -1.82
C CYS A 70 2.13 1.67 -2.01
N PHE A 71 2.58 2.11 -3.18
CA PHE A 71 4.00 2.42 -3.42
C PHE A 71 4.52 3.53 -2.50
N ALA A 72 3.75 4.61 -2.34
CA ALA A 72 4.12 5.72 -1.47
C ALA A 72 4.16 5.31 0.01
N LEU A 73 3.20 4.51 0.48
CA LEU A 73 3.20 3.93 1.82
C LEU A 73 4.43 3.06 2.06
N ALA A 74 4.80 2.22 1.09
CA ALA A 74 6.02 1.41 1.18
C ALA A 74 7.29 2.28 1.22
N ALA A 75 7.32 3.40 0.51
CA ALA A 75 8.44 4.35 0.53
C ALA A 75 8.56 5.13 1.84
N PHE A 76 7.45 5.39 2.55
CA PHE A 76 7.47 5.96 3.90
C PHE A 76 7.92 4.96 4.96
N HIS A 77 7.99 3.67 4.62
CA HIS A 77 8.32 2.63 5.57
C HIS A 77 9.82 2.37 5.62
N ASN A 78 10.41 2.42 6.81
CA ASN A 78 11.75 1.88 7.02
C ASN A 78 11.64 0.35 7.21
N PRO A 79 12.18 -0.47 6.28
CA PRO A 79 12.00 -1.92 6.30
C PRO A 79 12.58 -2.59 7.55
N ASP A 80 13.58 -2.00 8.20
CA ASP A 80 14.22 -2.58 9.38
C ASP A 80 13.37 -2.45 10.66
N THR A 81 12.41 -1.54 10.68
CA THR A 81 11.53 -1.26 11.86
C THR A 81 10.14 -1.91 11.74
N ALA A 82 9.75 -2.23 10.51
CA ALA A 82 8.46 -2.79 10.08
C ALA A 82 8.05 -4.11 10.75
N SER A 83 8.96 -5.08 10.67
CA SER A 83 8.63 -6.49 10.90
C SER A 83 8.26 -6.74 12.36
N SER A 84 8.96 -6.09 13.29
CA SER A 84 8.75 -6.26 14.73
C SER A 84 7.41 -5.69 15.21
N VAL A 85 6.95 -4.58 14.63
CA VAL A 85 5.65 -3.96 14.99
C VAL A 85 4.49 -4.77 14.42
N LEU A 86 4.58 -5.23 13.17
CA LEU A 86 3.55 -6.05 12.56
C LEU A 86 3.38 -7.39 13.30
N GLU A 87 4.48 -8.07 13.61
CA GLU A 87 4.45 -9.33 14.38
C GLU A 87 3.81 -9.15 15.76
N ARG A 88 4.11 -8.04 16.45
CA ARG A 88 3.50 -7.70 17.73
C ARG A 88 1.99 -7.47 17.59
N ASN A 89 1.55 -6.70 16.59
CA ASN A 89 0.14 -6.37 16.40
C ASN A 89 -0.69 -7.58 15.96
N VAL A 90 -0.15 -8.42 15.07
CA VAL A 90 -0.80 -9.69 14.65
C VAL A 90 -0.94 -10.64 15.85
N ARG A 91 0.05 -10.69 16.75
CA ARG A 91 -0.03 -11.48 17.97
C ARG A 91 -1.12 -10.96 18.91
N ALA A 92 -1.18 -9.65 19.13
CA ALA A 92 -2.19 -9.02 19.99
C ALA A 92 -3.62 -9.26 19.46
N ALA A 93 -3.85 -9.10 18.16
CA ALA A 93 -5.14 -9.36 17.54
C ALA A 93 -5.59 -10.83 17.65
N ARG A 94 -4.65 -11.79 17.56
CA ARG A 94 -4.95 -13.23 17.74
C ARG A 94 -5.35 -13.57 19.17
N THR A 95 -4.75 -12.92 20.17
CA THR A 95 -5.14 -13.12 21.57
C THR A 95 -6.56 -12.61 21.83
N GLN A 96 -6.87 -11.40 21.35
CA GLN A 96 -8.19 -10.78 21.51
C GLN A 96 -9.32 -11.65 20.90
N VAL A 97 -9.11 -12.17 19.68
CA VAL A 97 -10.09 -13.04 19.00
C VAL A 97 -10.23 -14.40 19.70
N GLY A 98 -9.19 -14.89 20.37
CA GLY A 98 -9.26 -16.12 21.17
C GLY A 98 -10.08 -15.96 22.44
N GLU A 99 -9.98 -14.79 23.08
CA GLU A 99 -10.76 -14.44 24.28
C GLU A 99 -12.24 -14.21 23.95
N ASP A 100 -12.54 -13.54 22.83
CA ASP A 100 -13.92 -13.28 22.38
C ASP A 100 -14.68 -14.56 21.97
N ASN A 101 -13.98 -15.66 21.63
CA ASN A 101 -14.57 -16.95 21.28
C ASN A 101 -14.65 -17.95 22.46
N ALA A 102 -14.09 -17.59 23.62
CA ALA A 102 -14.11 -18.41 24.83
C ALA A 102 -15.15 -17.93 25.87
N ALA A 103 -15.75 -16.76 25.63
CA ALA A 103 -16.86 -16.17 26.40
C ALA A 103 -18.22 -16.53 25.79
#